data_AF-D5X779-F1
#
_entry.id   AF-D5X779-F1
#
_cell.length_a   1.000
_cell.length_b   1.000
_cell.length_c   1.000
_cell.angle_alpha   90.00
_cell.angle_beta   90.00
_cell.angle_gamma   90.00
#
_symmetry.space_group_name_H-M   'P 1'
#
loop_
_entity.id
_entity.type
_entity.pdbx_description
1 polymer ?
#
loop_
_entity_poly.entity_id
_entity_poly.type
_entity_poly.pdbx_seq_one_letter_code
_entity_poly.pdbx_strand_id
1 'polypeptide(L)'
;MAKEWEITGRLGELQLAWLREHYTEQQLDEALAALPKKGFPLNVSKRLQAAGGPAMPPAAQLLADDPESRHRAAKAKDEAFARIAALRAKLR
;
A
#
# COMPACT_ATOMS: atom_id res chain seq x y z
N MET A 1 18.11 -7.76 13.98
CA MET A 1 17.59 -6.52 13.39
C MET A 1 17.32 -6.78 11.92
N ALA A 2 16.08 -7.17 11.59
CA ALA A 2 15.71 -7.62 10.26
C ALA A 2 15.86 -6.46 9.26
N LYS A 3 16.67 -6.69 8.21
CA LYS A 3 16.89 -5.77 7.10
C LYS A 3 15.55 -5.20 6.64
N GLU A 4 15.45 -3.89 6.62
CA GLU A 4 14.38 -3.11 5.99
C GLU A 4 14.28 -3.53 4.51
N TRP A 5 13.48 -4.56 4.23
CA TRP A 5 13.22 -5.02 2.88
C TRP A 5 12.59 -3.87 2.12
N GLU A 6 13.34 -3.28 1.17
CA GLU A 6 13.01 -2.09 0.38
C GLU A 6 11.53 -2.01 0.02
N ILE A 7 10.79 -1.27 0.84
CA ILE A 7 9.40 -0.94 0.59
C ILE A 7 9.43 0.17 -0.44
N THR A 8 9.29 -0.17 -1.71
CA THR A 8 9.47 0.78 -2.83
C THR A 8 8.29 1.72 -3.06
N GLY A 9 7.44 1.97 -2.05
CA GLY A 9 6.38 2.96 -2.13
C GLY A 9 5.35 2.93 -0.99
N ARG A 10 4.53 3.98 -0.92
CA ARG A 10 3.55 4.22 0.16
C ARG A 10 2.60 3.04 0.38
N LEU A 11 2.17 2.38 -0.69
CA LEU A 11 1.30 1.19 -0.58
C LEU A 11 1.97 0.06 0.20
N GLY A 12 3.27 -0.18 -0.01
CA GLY A 12 3.98 -1.22 0.72
C GLY A 12 4.13 -0.88 2.21
N GLU A 13 4.27 0.41 2.56
CA GLU A 13 4.36 0.84 3.95
C GLU A 13 3.04 0.60 4.68
N LEU A 14 1.93 0.95 4.02
CA LEU A 14 0.59 0.74 4.56
C LEU A 14 0.26 -0.74 4.72
N GLN A 15 0.66 -1.58 3.76
CA GLN A 15 0.49 -3.03 3.88
C GLN A 15 1.32 -3.59 5.04
N LEU A 16 2.55 -3.10 5.26
CA LEU A 16 3.37 -3.55 6.39
C LEU A 16 2.81 -3.08 7.73
N ALA A 17 2.34 -1.84 7.81
CA ALA A 17 1.71 -1.29 9.01
C ALA A 17 0.47 -2.12 9.40
N TRP A 18 -0.39 -2.40 8.43
CA TRP A 18 -1.56 -3.25 8.63
C TRP A 18 -1.17 -4.65 9.11
N LEU A 19 -0.15 -5.27 8.49
CA LEU A 19 0.35 -6.58 8.92
C LEU A 19 0.85 -6.57 10.36
N ARG A 20 1.55 -5.52 10.79
CA ARG A 20 2.05 -5.38 12.17
C ARG A 20 0.94 -5.13 13.19
N GLU A 21 -0.15 -4.52 12.78
CA GLU A 21 -1.30 -4.24 13.65
C GLU A 21 -2.17 -5.48 13.87
N HIS A 22 -2.27 -6.34 12.85
CA HIS A 22 -3.20 -7.47 12.85
C HIS A 22 -2.55 -8.85 13.07
N TYR A 23 -1.22 -8.94 13.06
CA TYR A 23 -0.49 -10.19 13.24
C TYR A 23 0.62 -10.08 14.27
N THR A 24 0.93 -11.19 14.93
CA THR A 24 2.05 -11.26 15.88
C THR A 24 3.39 -11.37 15.15
N GLU A 25 4.48 -10.96 15.82
CA GLU A 25 5.84 -11.10 15.28
C GLU A 25 6.15 -12.54 14.84
N GLN A 26 5.68 -13.54 15.60
CA GLN A 26 5.88 -14.94 15.28
C GLN A 26 5.19 -15.36 13.97
N GLN A 27 3.95 -14.92 13.75
CA GLN A 27 3.23 -15.21 12.50
C GLN A 27 3.90 -14.51 11.31
N LEU A 28 4.37 -13.27 11.50
CA LEU A 28 5.08 -12.53 10.48
C LEU A 28 6.41 -13.21 10.14
N ASP A 29 7.17 -13.66 11.14
CA ASP A 29 8.44 -14.37 10.95
C ASP A 29 8.24 -15.71 10.23
N GLU A 30 7.21 -16.48 10.58
CA GLU A 30 6.85 -17.72 9.87
C GLU A 30 6.50 -17.44 8.39
N ALA A 31 5.72 -16.39 8.13
CA ALA A 31 5.37 -16.00 6.76
C ALA A 31 6.56 -15.44 5.96
N LEU A 32 7.51 -14.78 6.65
CA LEU A 32 8.75 -14.22 6.12
C LEU A 32 9.84 -15.27 5.88
N ALA A 33 9.87 -16.36 6.65
CA ALA A 33 10.87 -17.42 6.54
C ALA A 33 10.93 -18.02 5.12
N ALA A 34 9.81 -18.04 4.42
CA ALA A 34 9.70 -18.50 3.04
C ALA A 34 9.92 -17.39 1.98
N LEU A 35 10.65 -16.33 2.34
CA LEU A 35 11.18 -15.20 1.56
C LEU A 35 10.67 -15.09 0.10
N PRO A 36 9.61 -14.31 -0.17
CA PRO A 36 9.13 -14.10 -1.53
C PRO A 36 10.08 -13.18 -2.31
N LYS A 37 10.59 -13.65 -3.46
CA LYS A 37 11.52 -12.88 -4.32
C LYS A 37 10.87 -11.65 -5.01
N LYS A 38 9.53 -11.56 -5.08
CA LYS A 38 8.76 -10.45 -5.69
C LYS A 38 7.37 -10.32 -5.04
N GLY A 39 6.81 -9.11 -4.97
CA GLY A 39 5.42 -8.86 -4.52
C GLY A 39 5.21 -8.86 -3.00
N PHE A 40 6.26 -8.61 -2.23
CA PHE A 40 6.15 -8.25 -0.82
C PHE A 40 5.54 -6.85 -0.68
N PRO A 41 4.70 -6.52 0.33
CA PRO A 41 4.09 -7.31 1.42
C PRO A 41 2.77 -8.06 1.10
N LEU A 42 2.18 -7.86 -0.08
CA LEU A 42 0.92 -8.50 -0.47
C LEU A 42 0.97 -10.03 -0.37
N ASN A 43 2.07 -10.66 -0.80
CA ASN A 43 2.20 -12.11 -0.73
C ASN A 43 2.27 -12.66 0.71
N VAL A 44 2.78 -11.87 1.67
CA VAL A 44 2.77 -12.24 3.09
C VAL A 44 1.36 -12.22 3.65
N SER A 45 0.59 -11.17 3.35
CA SER A 45 -0.81 -11.10 3.78
C SER A 45 -1.66 -12.28 3.28
N LYS A 46 -1.48 -12.70 2.03
CA LYS A 46 -2.22 -13.84 1.46
C LYS A 46 -1.90 -15.17 2.14
N ARG A 47 -0.64 -15.37 2.53
CA ARG A 47 -0.23 -16.59 3.26
C ARG A 47 -0.82 -16.61 4.66
N LEU A 48 -0.73 -15.48 5.35
CA LEU A 48 -1.29 -15.33 6.68
C LEU A 48 -2.82 -15.52 6.69
N GLN A 49 -3.49 -15.00 5.68
CA GLN A 49 -4.91 -15.27 5.45
C GLN A 49 -5.18 -16.77 5.23
N ALA A 50 -4.36 -17.46 4.42
CA ALA A 50 -4.48 -18.90 4.21
C ALA A 50 -4.21 -19.73 5.48
N ALA A 51 -3.42 -19.20 6.42
CA ALA A 51 -3.19 -19.78 7.74
C ALA A 51 -4.32 -19.48 8.75
N GLY A 52 -5.43 -18.89 8.31
CA GLY A 52 -6.58 -18.56 9.16
C GLY A 52 -6.56 -17.16 9.77
N GLY A 53 -5.63 -16.31 9.35
CA GLY A 53 -5.53 -14.92 9.79
C GLY A 53 -6.53 -13.97 9.12
N PRO A 54 -6.65 -12.72 9.62
CA PRO A 54 -7.50 -11.70 9.03
C PRO A 54 -7.13 -11.38 7.58
N ALA A 55 -8.13 -11.13 6.75
CA ALA A 55 -7.93 -10.73 5.36
C ALA A 55 -7.50 -9.26 5.29
N MET A 56 -6.39 -8.99 4.59
CA MET A 56 -5.92 -7.63 4.35
C MET A 56 -6.86 -6.88 3.40
N PRO A 57 -7.14 -5.59 3.67
CA PRO A 57 -7.94 -4.77 2.75
C PRO A 57 -7.28 -4.64 1.37
N PRO A 58 -8.07 -4.39 0.31
CA PRO A 58 -7.54 -4.08 -1.01
C PRO A 58 -6.63 -2.86 -1.00
N ALA A 59 -5.64 -2.82 -1.90
CA ALA A 59 -4.69 -1.71 -2.02
C ALA A 59 -5.37 -0.33 -2.19
N ALA A 60 -6.46 -0.28 -2.95
CA ALA A 60 -7.24 0.95 -3.14
C ALA A 60 -7.84 1.47 -1.84
N GLN A 61 -8.27 0.56 -0.95
CA GLN A 61 -8.83 0.92 0.35
C GLN A 61 -7.73 1.38 1.31
N LEU A 62 -6.60 0.67 1.37
CA LEU A 62 -5.44 1.09 2.17
C LEU A 62 -4.97 2.50 1.80
N LEU A 63 -4.85 2.79 0.50
CA LEU A 63 -4.49 4.13 0.02
C LEU A 63 -5.60 5.15 0.23
N ALA A 64 -6.87 4.73 0.20
CA ALA A 64 -7.99 5.62 0.49
C ALA A 64 -8.10 5.94 1.98
N ASP A 65 -7.60 5.11 2.89
CA ASP A 65 -7.63 5.37 4.33
C ASP A 65 -6.44 6.18 4.82
N ASP A 66 -5.33 6.21 4.06
CA ASP A 66 -4.14 6.98 4.37
C ASP A 66 -4.31 8.49 4.08
N PRO A 67 -4.18 9.38 5.10
CA PRO A 67 -4.33 10.83 4.92
C PRO A 67 -3.33 11.43 3.92
N GLU A 68 -2.11 10.89 3.86
CA GLU A 68 -1.07 11.39 2.96
C GLU A 68 -1.38 11.02 1.50
N SER A 69 -1.85 9.80 1.28
CA SER A 69 -2.34 9.33 -0.02
C SER A 69 -3.58 10.11 -0.48
N ARG A 70 -4.51 10.45 0.44
CA ARG A 70 -5.64 11.35 0.15
C ARG A 70 -5.18 12.73 -0.31
N HIS A 71 -4.18 13.31 0.37
CA HIS A 71 -3.66 14.64 0.03
C HIS A 71 -2.98 14.66 -1.34
N ARG A 72 -2.18 13.64 -1.67
CA ARG A 72 -1.56 13.51 -3.01
C ARG A 72 -2.61 13.33 -4.11
N ALA A 73 -3.65 12.53 -3.85
CA ALA A 73 -4.75 12.33 -4.80
C ALA A 73 -5.56 13.61 -5.03
N ALA A 74 -5.79 14.41 -3.98
CA ALA A 74 -6.45 15.71 -4.11
C ALA A 74 -5.62 16.68 -4.97
N LYS A 75 -4.33 16.84 -4.66
CA LYS A 75 -3.43 17.69 -5.44
C LYS A 75 -3.34 17.27 -6.91
N ALA A 76 -3.27 15.97 -7.18
CA ALA A 76 -3.25 15.44 -8.54
C ALA A 76 -4.54 15.74 -9.31
N LYS A 77 -5.70 15.71 -8.64
CA LYS A 77 -6.98 16.12 -9.23
C LYS A 77 -6.98 17.61 -9.56
N ASP A 78 -6.53 18.46 -8.63
CA ASP A 78 -6.48 19.91 -8.85
C ASP A 78 -5.55 20.28 -10.02
N GLU A 79 -4.37 19.64 -10.09
CA GLU A 79 -3.45 19.82 -11.23
C GLU A 79 -4.05 19.32 -12.55
N ALA A 80 -4.78 18.20 -12.55
CA ALA A 80 -5.46 17.70 -13.74
C ALA A 80 -6.56 18.66 -14.20
N PHE A 81 -7.36 19.20 -13.28
CA PHE A 81 -8.37 20.21 -13.60
C PHE A 81 -7.73 21.49 -14.14
N ALA A 82 -6.64 21.96 -13.54
CA ALA A 82 -5.89 23.12 -14.02
C ALA A 82 -5.34 22.90 -15.44
N ARG A 83 -4.80 21.72 -15.74
CA ARG A 83 -4.34 21.35 -17.09
C ARG A 83 -5.47 21.31 -18.11
N ILE A 84 -6.62 20.73 -17.75
CA ILE A 84 -7.81 20.69 -18.62
C ILE A 84 -8.33 22.11 -18.89
N ALA A 85 -8.38 22.97 -17.87
CA ALA A 85 -8.79 24.36 -18.00
C ALA A 85 -7.84 25.14 -18.93
N ALA A 86 -6.53 24.98 -18.74
CA ALA A 86 -5.51 25.60 -19.60
C ALA A 86 -5.59 25.10 -21.05
N LEU A 87 -5.88 23.82 -21.27
CA LEU A 87 -6.06 23.25 -22.61
C LEU A 87 -7.31 23.83 -23.30
N ARG A 88 -8.43 23.92 -22.58
CA ARG A 88 -9.67 24.53 -23.09
C ARG A 88 -9.51 26.01 -23.43
N ALA A 89 -8.71 26.74 -22.66
CA ALA A 89 -8.42 28.15 -22.93
C ALA A 89 -7.59 28.36 -24.21
N LYS A 90 -6.74 27.39 -24.60
CA LYS A 90 -5.92 27.45 -25.82
C LYS A 90 -6.65 27.04 -27.11
N LEU A 91 -7.79 26.35 -26.98
CA LEU A 91 -8.62 25.90 -28.12
C LEU A 91 -9.72 26.92 -28.49
N ARG A 92 -9.71 28.09 -27.84
CA ARG A 92 -10.67 29.17 -28.03
C ARG A 92 -9.97 30.36 -28.68
#